data_AF-I0BBW1-F1
#
_entry.id   AF-I0BBW1-F1
#
_cell.length_a   1.000
_cell.length_b   1.000
_cell.length_c   1.000
_cell.angle_alpha   90.00
_cell.angle_beta   90.00
_cell.angle_gamma   90.00
#
_symmetry.space_group_name_H-M   'P 1'
#
loop_
_entity.id
_entity.type
_entity.pdbx_description
1 polymer ?
#
loop_
_entity_poly.entity_id
_entity_poly.type
_entity_poly.pdbx_seq_one_letter_code
_entity_poly.pdbx_strand_id
1 'polypeptide(L)'
;MNSTPQDRAALEEQARRTLALNPDVVFGEVMTMEIAPEDAPFWLRFTSEWGGALYLLDETNAKRHERGMIGDEAFEYNRRTYRLGLITLSGLYDRLKGWQEGEGKGRPFAFAMNSLDCYFVPAYLADYSRVHEAGKEVCDAFIAEVMHRLDGGDGVRKEFEALDVLVGEYVRGIHLYARGQ
;
A
#
# COMPACT_ATOMS: atom_id res chain seq x y z
N MET A 1 -18.72 -10.62 -4.49
CA MET A 1 -18.67 -11.43 -5.73
C MET A 1 -17.30 -11.22 -6.36
N ASN A 2 -16.58 -12.27 -6.77
CA ASN A 2 -15.32 -12.09 -7.50
C ASN A 2 -15.63 -11.71 -8.95
N SER A 3 -14.90 -10.76 -9.52
CA SER A 3 -15.07 -10.33 -10.91
C SER A 3 -14.82 -11.46 -11.89
N THR A 4 -15.53 -11.44 -13.01
CA THR A 4 -15.27 -12.38 -14.10
C THR A 4 -13.95 -12.02 -14.80
N PRO A 5 -13.29 -12.96 -15.53
CA PRO A 5 -12.10 -12.63 -16.32
C PRO A 5 -12.31 -11.48 -17.32
N GLN A 6 -13.55 -11.31 -17.82
CA GLN A 6 -13.92 -10.22 -18.72
C GLN A 6 -13.99 -8.87 -17.99
N ASP A 7 -14.51 -8.86 -16.76
CA ASP A 7 -14.55 -7.65 -15.93
C ASP A 7 -13.14 -7.19 -15.55
N ARG A 8 -12.24 -8.13 -15.22
CA ARG A 8 -10.85 -7.79 -14.89
C ARG A 8 -10.10 -7.20 -16.09
N ALA A 9 -10.23 -7.78 -17.27
CA ALA A 9 -9.58 -7.24 -18.48
C ALA A 9 -10.07 -5.81 -18.81
N ALA A 10 -11.36 -5.53 -18.59
CA ALA A 10 -11.90 -4.19 -18.75
C ALA A 10 -11.33 -3.20 -17.72
N LEU A 11 -11.18 -3.61 -16.45
CA LEU A 11 -10.53 -2.81 -15.41
C LEU A 11 -9.06 -2.54 -15.73
N GLU A 12 -8.32 -3.53 -16.22
CA GLU A 12 -6.91 -3.38 -16.61
C GLU A 12 -6.75 -2.39 -17.76
N GLU A 13 -7.62 -2.46 -18.77
CA GLU A 13 -7.63 -1.51 -19.88
C GLU A 13 -7.99 -0.09 -19.42
N GLN A 14 -8.97 0.04 -18.52
CA GLN A 14 -9.33 1.33 -17.94
C GLN A 14 -8.17 1.91 -17.11
N ALA A 15 -7.52 1.10 -16.28
CA ALA A 15 -6.36 1.50 -15.48
C ALA A 15 -5.22 1.99 -16.36
N ARG A 16 -4.86 1.26 -17.43
CA ARG A 16 -3.83 1.70 -18.40
C ARG A 16 -4.15 3.06 -19.01
N ARG A 17 -5.41 3.29 -19.40
CA ARG A 17 -5.84 4.59 -19.95
C ARG A 17 -5.75 5.71 -18.93
N THR A 18 -6.22 5.48 -17.71
CA THR A 18 -6.13 6.46 -16.62
C THR A 18 -4.67 6.83 -16.35
N LEU A 19 -3.78 5.85 -16.21
CA LEU A 19 -2.36 6.07 -15.94
C LEU A 19 -1.60 6.71 -17.11
N ALA A 20 -1.98 6.39 -18.35
CA ALA A 20 -1.41 7.05 -19.53
C ALA A 20 -1.78 8.54 -19.61
N LEU A 21 -2.95 8.93 -19.08
CA LEU A 21 -3.38 10.32 -19.02
C LEU A 21 -2.75 11.07 -17.84
N ASN A 22 -2.72 10.43 -16.67
CA ASN A 22 -2.16 11.01 -15.45
C ASN A 22 -1.64 9.90 -14.52
N PRO A 23 -0.33 9.60 -14.53
CA PRO A 23 0.23 8.59 -13.64
C PRO A 23 0.19 9.02 -12.16
N ASP A 24 0.13 10.32 -11.87
CA ASP A 24 0.10 10.84 -10.50
C ASP A 24 -1.24 10.64 -9.80
N VAL A 25 -2.25 10.13 -10.51
CA VAL A 25 -3.55 9.75 -9.92
C VAL A 25 -3.39 8.80 -8.73
N VAL A 26 -2.34 7.96 -8.71
CA VAL A 26 -2.08 7.02 -7.61
C VAL A 26 -1.66 7.72 -6.32
N PHE A 27 -1.21 8.98 -6.39
CA PHE A 27 -0.85 9.82 -5.25
C PHE A 27 -2.01 10.70 -4.77
N GLY A 28 -3.13 10.73 -5.51
CA GLY A 28 -4.34 11.42 -5.08
C GLY A 28 -4.93 10.79 -3.82
N GLU A 29 -5.40 11.63 -2.90
CA GLU A 29 -6.09 11.17 -1.70
C GLU A 29 -7.36 10.40 -2.08
N VAL A 30 -7.49 9.19 -1.54
CA VAL A 30 -8.66 8.32 -1.68
C VAL A 30 -9.53 8.39 -0.43
N MET A 31 -8.90 8.41 0.74
CA MET A 31 -9.59 8.54 2.02
C MET A 31 -8.66 9.11 3.09
N THR A 32 -9.25 9.57 4.19
CA THR A 32 -8.51 9.93 5.40
C THR A 32 -8.99 9.06 6.57
N MET A 33 -8.05 8.45 7.30
CA MET A 33 -8.34 7.72 8.53
C MET A 33 -7.73 8.40 9.75
N GLU A 34 -8.35 8.21 10.90
CA GLU A 34 -7.85 8.76 12.16
C GLU A 34 -7.08 7.69 12.92
N ILE A 35 -5.85 8.02 13.32
CA ILE A 35 -5.04 7.20 14.23
C ILE A 35 -5.09 7.87 15.61
N ALA A 36 -5.59 7.13 16.60
CA ALA A 36 -5.69 7.66 17.96
C ALA A 36 -4.28 7.81 18.60
N PRO A 37 -4.09 8.78 19.51
CA PRO A 37 -2.82 8.96 20.23
C PRO A 37 -2.29 7.69 20.91
N GLU A 38 -3.19 6.85 21.43
CA GLU A 38 -2.91 5.57 22.08
C GLU A 38 -2.37 4.50 21.14
N ASP A 39 -2.74 4.54 19.84
CA ASP A 39 -2.28 3.57 18.83
C ASP A 39 -0.94 3.98 18.21
N ALA A 40 -0.48 5.21 18.46
CA ALA A 40 0.74 5.75 17.88
C ALA A 40 2.00 4.88 18.12
N PRO A 41 2.23 4.29 19.31
CA PRO A 41 3.36 3.37 19.52
C PRO A 41 3.30 2.14 18.62
N PHE A 42 2.09 1.60 18.38
CA PHE A 42 1.90 0.49 17.45
C PHE A 42 2.26 0.91 16.02
N TRP A 43 1.75 2.06 15.56
CA TRP A 43 1.98 2.54 14.20
C TRP A 43 3.45 2.88 13.91
N LEU A 44 4.12 3.54 14.85
CA LEU A 44 5.57 3.82 14.75
C LEU A 44 6.38 2.52 14.70
N ARG A 45 5.99 1.51 15.47
CA ARG A 45 6.64 0.20 15.46
C ARG A 45 6.42 -0.52 14.14
N PHE A 46 5.16 -0.65 13.72
CA PHE A 46 4.76 -1.32 12.48
C PHE A 46 5.48 -0.72 11.27
N THR A 47 5.42 0.61 11.11
CA THR A 47 6.04 1.29 9.96
C THR A 47 7.56 1.17 9.94
N SER A 48 8.22 1.17 11.10
CA SER A 48 9.66 0.96 11.23
C SER A 48 10.08 -0.49 10.93
N GLU A 49 9.46 -1.47 11.60
CA GLU A 49 9.80 -2.89 11.46
C GLU A 49 9.49 -3.42 10.05
N TRP A 50 8.32 -3.07 9.51
CA TRP A 50 7.94 -3.52 8.17
C TRP A 50 8.69 -2.78 7.07
N GLY A 51 9.07 -1.50 7.28
CA GLY A 51 10.02 -0.81 6.41
C GLY A 51 11.35 -1.57 6.31
N GLY A 52 11.89 -2.03 7.44
CA GLY A 52 13.07 -2.90 7.46
C GLY A 52 12.85 -4.24 6.73
N ALA A 53 11.69 -4.87 6.89
CA ALA A 53 11.34 -6.12 6.20
C ALA A 53 11.30 -5.95 4.68
N LEU A 54 10.74 -4.86 4.15
CA LEU A 54 10.67 -4.58 2.72
C LEU A 54 12.06 -4.42 2.09
N TYR A 55 12.99 -3.79 2.81
CA TYR A 55 14.38 -3.71 2.38
C TYR A 55 15.02 -5.10 2.22
N LEU A 56 14.83 -5.98 3.22
CA LEU A 56 15.34 -7.36 3.17
C LEU A 56 14.69 -8.20 2.05
N LEU A 57 13.40 -7.95 1.77
CA LEU A 57 12.70 -8.59 0.66
C LEU A 57 13.26 -8.14 -0.70
N ASP A 58 13.62 -6.86 -0.87
CA ASP A 58 14.28 -6.38 -2.09
C ASP A 58 15.66 -7.03 -2.28
N GLU A 59 16.47 -7.10 -1.23
CA GLU A 59 17.77 -7.79 -1.29
C GLU A 59 17.62 -9.29 -1.61
N THR A 60 16.62 -9.94 -1.02
CA THR A 60 16.33 -11.36 -1.26
C THR A 60 15.85 -11.58 -2.70
N ASN A 61 15.04 -10.67 -3.22
CA ASN A 61 14.57 -10.67 -4.61
C ASN A 61 15.75 -10.56 -5.60
N ALA A 62 16.70 -9.65 -5.33
CA ALA A 62 17.94 -9.54 -6.11
C ALA A 62 18.75 -10.85 -6.11
N LYS A 63 18.99 -11.45 -4.93
CA LYS A 63 19.71 -12.73 -4.82
C LYS A 63 19.00 -13.88 -5.54
N ARG A 64 17.67 -13.90 -5.53
CA ARG A 64 16.87 -14.92 -6.25
C ARG A 64 17.00 -14.75 -7.77
N HIS A 65 17.02 -13.51 -8.27
CA HIS A 65 17.22 -13.21 -9.68
C HIS A 65 18.63 -13.59 -10.15
N GLU A 66 19.66 -13.20 -9.40
CA GLU A 66 21.06 -13.57 -9.67
C GLU A 66 21.28 -15.09 -9.75
N ARG A 67 20.51 -15.86 -8.97
CA ARG A 67 20.54 -17.33 -8.95
C ARG A 67 19.63 -17.98 -9.99
N GLY A 68 18.96 -17.20 -10.84
CA GLY A 68 18.02 -17.71 -11.84
C GLY A 68 16.75 -18.36 -11.27
N MET A 69 16.39 -18.06 -10.02
CA MET A 69 15.18 -18.60 -9.37
C MET A 69 13.89 -17.87 -9.79
N ILE A 70 14.04 -16.64 -10.29
CA ILE A 70 12.95 -15.81 -10.81
C ILE A 70 13.40 -15.15 -12.12
N GLY A 71 12.47 -14.94 -13.05
CA GLY A 71 12.74 -14.22 -14.30
C GLY A 71 12.70 -12.70 -14.13
N ASP A 72 13.10 -11.98 -15.18
CA ASP A 72 13.23 -10.51 -15.20
C ASP A 72 11.92 -9.78 -14.85
N GLU A 73 10.79 -10.24 -15.39
CA GLU A 73 9.50 -9.61 -15.15
C GLU A 73 9.10 -9.69 -13.66
N ALA A 74 9.23 -10.87 -13.06
CA ALA A 74 8.93 -11.08 -11.65
C ALA A 74 9.91 -10.30 -10.76
N PHE A 75 11.20 -10.26 -11.12
CA PHE A 75 12.20 -9.48 -10.40
C PHE A 75 11.84 -7.99 -10.40
N GLU A 76 11.57 -7.40 -11.56
CA GLU A 76 11.25 -5.98 -11.71
C GLU A 76 9.95 -5.61 -11.01
N TYR A 77 8.90 -6.43 -11.14
CA TYR A 77 7.64 -6.21 -10.44
C TYR A 77 7.87 -6.18 -8.92
N ASN A 78 8.45 -7.24 -8.36
CA ASN A 78 8.72 -7.36 -6.93
C ASN A 78 9.58 -6.20 -6.41
N ARG A 79 10.66 -5.86 -7.12
CA ARG A 79 11.56 -4.75 -6.74
C ARG A 79 10.79 -3.43 -6.63
N ARG A 80 9.92 -3.14 -7.59
CA ARG A 80 9.12 -1.90 -7.60
C ARG A 80 8.08 -1.92 -6.48
N THR A 81 7.39 -3.04 -6.27
CA THR A 81 6.44 -3.23 -5.16
C THR A 81 7.11 -2.97 -3.81
N TYR A 82 8.26 -3.60 -3.54
CA TYR A 82 8.96 -3.43 -2.26
C TYR A 82 9.46 -2.00 -2.05
N ARG A 83 9.99 -1.35 -3.09
CA ARG A 83 10.49 0.03 -2.99
C ARG A 83 9.38 1.04 -2.81
N LEU A 84 8.27 0.89 -3.53
CA LEU A 84 7.10 1.75 -3.34
C LEU A 84 6.51 1.57 -1.93
N GLY A 85 6.37 0.32 -1.49
CA GLY A 85 5.96 0.03 -0.11
C GLY A 85 6.89 0.64 0.93
N LEU A 86 8.21 0.58 0.71
CA LEU A 86 9.20 1.17 1.61
C LEU A 86 9.03 2.69 1.67
N ILE A 87 8.89 3.36 0.53
CA ILE A 87 8.64 4.81 0.46
C ILE A 87 7.35 5.17 1.20
N THR A 88 6.27 4.43 0.98
CA THR A 88 4.98 4.61 1.67
C THR A 88 5.14 4.53 3.19
N LEU A 89 5.81 3.50 3.71
CA LEU A 89 5.94 3.31 5.16
C LEU A 89 6.93 4.27 5.80
N SER A 90 8.05 4.58 5.14
CA SER A 90 8.99 5.59 5.64
C SER A 90 8.33 6.97 5.70
N GLY A 91 7.58 7.36 4.67
CA GLY A 91 6.83 8.61 4.68
C GLY A 91 5.72 8.65 5.73
N LEU A 92 5.06 7.52 6.02
CA LEU A 92 4.11 7.42 7.13
C LEU A 92 4.82 7.52 8.50
N TYR A 93 5.94 6.82 8.69
CA TYR A 93 6.74 6.87 9.90
C TYR A 93 7.20 8.30 10.23
N ASP A 94 7.76 9.02 9.25
CA ASP A 94 8.25 10.38 9.45
C ASP A 94 7.12 11.34 9.84
N ARG A 95 5.95 11.22 9.21
CA ARG A 95 4.76 12.01 9.56
C ARG A 95 4.25 11.70 10.97
N LEU A 96 4.17 10.41 11.33
CA LEU A 96 3.74 9.97 12.66
C LEU A 96 4.73 10.45 13.74
N LYS A 97 6.02 10.34 13.48
CA LYS A 97 7.07 10.78 14.41
C LYS A 97 7.01 12.29 14.61
N GLY A 98 6.91 13.06 13.52
CA GLY A 98 6.74 14.52 13.59
C GLY A 98 5.47 14.93 14.34
N TRP A 99 4.37 14.20 14.16
CA TRP A 99 3.13 14.42 14.91
C TRP A 99 3.26 14.11 16.41
N GLN A 100 3.94 13.02 16.78
CA GLN A 100 4.18 12.65 18.18
C GLN A 100 5.13 13.60 18.92
N GLU A 101 6.12 14.16 18.21
CA GLU A 101 7.13 15.07 18.76
C GLU A 101 6.68 16.54 18.72
N GLY A 102 5.65 16.88 17.93
CA GLY A 102 5.19 18.25 17.68
C GLY A 102 3.91 18.68 18.40
N GLU A 103 3.32 19.78 17.93
CA GLU A 103 2.12 20.43 18.52
C GLU A 103 0.82 19.62 18.35
N GLY A 104 0.84 18.55 17.55
CA GLY A 104 -0.30 17.63 17.34
C GLY A 104 -0.47 16.58 18.44
N LYS A 105 0.45 16.54 19.42
CA LYS A 105 0.46 15.54 20.48
C LYS A 105 -0.85 15.55 21.29
N GLY A 106 -1.54 14.42 21.30
CA GLY A 106 -2.81 14.23 22.02
C GLY A 106 -4.09 14.47 21.20
N ARG A 107 -3.97 14.76 19.90
CA ARG A 107 -5.11 14.77 18.95
C ARG A 107 -4.97 13.62 17.94
N PRO A 108 -6.06 13.04 17.42
CA PRO A 108 -5.98 12.04 16.38
C PRO A 108 -5.12 12.50 15.19
N PHE A 109 -4.26 11.61 14.70
CA PHE A 109 -3.48 11.84 13.48
C PHE A 109 -4.35 11.56 12.26
N ALA A 110 -4.50 12.55 11.38
CA ALA A 110 -5.19 12.40 10.11
C ALA A 110 -4.26 11.75 9.08
N PHE A 111 -4.43 10.45 8.87
CA PHE A 111 -3.75 9.71 7.82
C PHE A 111 -4.52 9.85 6.51
N ALA A 112 -4.20 10.88 5.72
CA ALA A 112 -4.63 11.00 4.34
C ALA A 112 -3.93 9.93 3.49
N MET A 113 -4.70 8.94 3.03
CA MET A 113 -4.28 7.75 2.30
C MET A 113 -4.53 7.95 0.80
N ASN A 114 -3.49 7.79 0.00
CA ASN A 114 -3.60 7.70 -1.46
C ASN A 114 -3.84 6.25 -1.93
N SER A 115 -3.81 6.01 -3.24
CA SER A 115 -4.06 4.67 -3.80
C SER A 115 -2.99 3.66 -3.37
N LEU A 116 -1.73 4.08 -3.28
CA LEU A 116 -0.64 3.22 -2.81
C LEU A 116 -0.80 2.89 -1.33
N ASP A 117 -1.19 3.87 -0.50
CA ASP A 117 -1.45 3.65 0.93
C ASP A 117 -2.59 2.64 1.13
N CYS A 118 -3.70 2.81 0.41
CA CYS A 118 -4.87 1.94 0.47
C CYS A 118 -4.59 0.51 -0.02
N TYR A 119 -3.60 0.34 -0.91
CA TYR A 119 -3.16 -0.96 -1.40
C TYR A 119 -2.15 -1.63 -0.46
N PHE A 120 -1.10 -0.90 -0.06
CA PHE A 120 0.04 -1.46 0.68
C PHE A 120 -0.23 -1.64 2.17
N VAL A 121 -0.77 -0.62 2.84
CA VAL A 121 -0.86 -0.63 4.31
C VAL A 121 -1.73 -1.79 4.83
N PRO A 122 -2.94 -2.06 4.30
CA PRO A 122 -3.74 -3.20 4.76
C PRO A 122 -3.08 -4.55 4.48
N ALA A 123 -2.41 -4.71 3.34
CA ALA A 123 -1.70 -5.96 3.02
C ALA A 123 -0.55 -6.20 3.99
N TYR A 124 0.21 -5.16 4.32
CA TYR A 124 1.32 -5.23 5.26
C TYR A 124 0.87 -5.43 6.70
N LEU A 125 -0.22 -4.80 7.13
CA LEU A 125 -0.83 -5.09 8.43
C LEU A 125 -1.33 -6.54 8.51
N ALA A 126 -1.90 -7.07 7.44
CA ALA A 126 -2.36 -8.45 7.40
C ALA A 126 -1.19 -9.41 7.61
N ASP A 127 -0.06 -9.18 6.95
CA ASP A 127 1.15 -9.99 7.14
C ASP A 127 1.80 -9.75 8.51
N TYR A 128 1.87 -8.51 8.97
CA TYR A 128 2.40 -8.15 10.29
C TYR A 128 1.61 -8.84 11.41
N SER A 129 0.28 -8.89 11.30
CA SER A 129 -0.61 -9.55 12.29
C SER A 129 -0.36 -11.07 12.42
N ARG A 130 0.22 -11.70 11.39
CA ARG A 130 0.56 -13.14 11.41
C ARG A 130 1.83 -13.42 12.20
N VAL A 131 2.70 -12.43 12.36
CA VAL A 131 3.99 -12.55 13.04
C VAL A 131 4.04 -11.82 14.39
N HIS A 132 3.13 -10.88 14.63
CA HIS A 132 2.98 -10.15 15.89
C HIS A 132 1.56 -10.28 16.45
N GLU A 133 1.34 -11.26 17.33
CA GLU A 133 0.04 -11.48 17.97
C GLU A 133 -0.38 -10.30 18.88
N ALA A 134 0.60 -9.69 19.58
CA ALA A 134 0.41 -8.49 20.38
C ALA A 134 0.23 -7.25 19.47
N GLY A 135 -0.97 -7.06 18.95
CA GLY A 135 -1.30 -6.01 17.97
C GLY A 135 -2.25 -6.48 16.87
N LYS A 136 -2.59 -7.78 16.84
CA LYS A 136 -3.52 -8.34 15.86
C LYS A 136 -4.87 -7.64 15.84
N GLU A 137 -5.44 -7.32 17.00
CA GLU A 137 -6.74 -6.63 17.07
C GLU A 137 -6.68 -5.24 16.41
N VAL A 138 -5.60 -4.49 16.62
CA VAL A 138 -5.38 -3.17 15.99
C VAL A 138 -5.21 -3.32 14.48
N CYS A 139 -4.48 -4.34 14.03
CA CYS A 139 -4.33 -4.66 12.60
C CYS A 139 -5.69 -4.98 11.97
N ASP A 140 -6.42 -5.93 12.56
CA ASP A 140 -7.70 -6.41 12.05
C ASP A 140 -8.74 -5.29 12.03
N ALA A 141 -8.78 -4.43 13.07
CA ALA A 141 -9.66 -3.27 13.13
C ALA A 141 -9.36 -2.26 12.01
N PHE A 142 -8.09 -1.92 11.80
CA PHE A 142 -7.71 -1.00 10.73
C PHE A 142 -7.98 -1.57 9.34
N ILE A 143 -7.65 -2.84 9.11
CA ILE A 143 -7.92 -3.51 7.83
C ILE A 143 -9.43 -3.51 7.56
N ALA A 144 -10.25 -3.84 8.57
CA ALA A 144 -11.70 -3.81 8.44
C ALA A 144 -12.22 -2.42 8.09
N GLU A 145 -11.69 -1.36 8.71
CA GLU A 145 -12.08 0.02 8.42
C GLU A 145 -11.72 0.43 6.98
N VAL A 146 -10.50 0.14 6.52
CA VAL A 146 -10.10 0.45 5.12
C VAL A 146 -11.00 -0.28 4.15
N MET A 147 -11.24 -1.58 4.37
CA MET A 147 -12.08 -2.38 3.49
C MET A 147 -13.53 -1.89 3.51
N HIS A 148 -14.07 -1.51 4.68
CA HIS A 148 -15.41 -0.96 4.80
C HIS A 148 -15.58 0.35 4.03
N ARG A 149 -14.60 1.26 4.12
CA ARG A 149 -14.61 2.53 3.42
C ARG A 149 -14.45 2.38 1.90
N LEU A 150 -13.57 1.47 1.47
CA LEU A 150 -13.41 1.17 0.04
C LEU A 150 -14.64 0.46 -0.53
N ASP A 151 -15.34 -0.39 0.22
CA ASP A 151 -16.53 -1.08 -0.31
C ASP A 151 -17.81 -0.20 -0.27
N GLY A 152 -17.70 1.07 0.15
CA GLY A 152 -18.81 2.01 0.23
C GLY A 152 -19.91 1.60 1.22
N GLY A 153 -19.62 0.69 2.16
CA GLY A 153 -20.57 0.17 3.15
C GLY A 153 -21.57 -0.89 2.64
N ASP A 154 -21.76 -1.02 1.32
CA ASP A 154 -22.80 -1.87 0.72
C ASP A 154 -22.28 -3.25 0.22
N GLY A 155 -21.00 -3.58 0.48
CA GLY A 155 -20.42 -4.89 0.18
C GLY A 155 -20.09 -5.14 -1.29
N VAL A 156 -19.97 -4.06 -2.08
CA VAL A 156 -19.55 -4.14 -3.48
C VAL A 156 -18.04 -4.00 -3.57
N ARG A 157 -17.34 -5.15 -3.57
CA ARG A 157 -15.86 -5.32 -3.67
C ARG A 157 -15.18 -4.67 -4.90
N LYS A 158 -15.90 -3.88 -5.69
CA LYS A 158 -15.45 -3.38 -6.99
C LYS A 158 -14.42 -2.25 -6.88
N GLU A 159 -14.50 -1.44 -5.84
CA GLU A 159 -13.58 -0.31 -5.66
C GLU A 159 -12.21 -0.78 -5.19
N PHE A 160 -12.14 -1.72 -4.23
CA PHE A 160 -10.89 -2.37 -3.87
C PHE A 160 -10.26 -3.11 -5.05
N GLU A 161 -11.06 -3.80 -5.87
CA GLU A 161 -10.54 -4.49 -7.05
C GLU A 161 -10.07 -3.52 -8.14
N ALA A 162 -10.77 -2.41 -8.37
CA ALA A 162 -10.33 -1.36 -9.28
C ALA A 162 -9.02 -0.72 -8.78
N LEU A 163 -8.87 -0.53 -7.46
CA LEU A 163 -7.65 -0.05 -6.81
C LEU A 163 -6.49 -1.04 -7.01
N ASP A 164 -6.71 -2.34 -6.74
CA ASP A 164 -5.73 -3.41 -6.95
C ASP A 164 -5.20 -3.41 -8.38
N VAL A 165 -6.11 -3.33 -9.36
CA VAL A 165 -5.76 -3.29 -10.78
C VAL A 165 -5.02 -2.01 -11.13
N LEU A 166 -5.48 -0.84 -10.65
CA LEU A 166 -4.82 0.44 -10.90
C LEU A 166 -3.38 0.45 -10.39
N VAL A 167 -3.17 0.05 -9.13
CA VAL A 167 -1.84 0.02 -8.52
C VAL A 167 -0.97 -1.06 -9.18
N GLY A 168 -1.54 -2.22 -9.51
CA GLY A 168 -0.83 -3.28 -10.23
C GLY A 168 -0.31 -2.82 -11.60
N GLU A 169 -1.14 -2.15 -12.40
CA GLU A 169 -0.73 -1.57 -13.67
C GLU A 169 0.30 -0.45 -13.47
N TYR A 170 0.16 0.38 -12.43
CA TYR A 170 1.15 1.40 -12.09
C TYR A 170 2.53 0.79 -11.79
N VAL A 171 2.60 -0.25 -10.95
CA VAL A 171 3.86 -0.94 -10.62
C VAL A 171 4.51 -1.55 -11.87
N ARG A 172 3.72 -2.19 -12.74
CA ARG A 172 4.23 -2.73 -14.02
C ARG A 172 4.75 -1.62 -14.93
N GLY A 173 4.04 -0.50 -15.00
CA GLY A 173 4.28 0.61 -15.93
C GLY A 173 5.18 1.74 -15.44
N ILE A 174 5.60 1.78 -14.17
CA ILE A 174 6.24 2.97 -13.56
C ILE A 174 7.45 3.51 -14.35
N HIS A 175 8.24 2.61 -14.95
CA HIS A 175 9.41 2.95 -15.77
C HIS A 175 9.05 3.66 -17.09
N LEU A 176 7.82 3.49 -17.58
CA LEU A 176 7.29 4.20 -18.74
C LEU A 176 6.89 5.62 -18.35
N TYR A 177 6.28 5.80 -17.17
CA TYR A 177 5.85 7.09 -16.65
C TYR A 177 7.03 7.97 -16.23
N ALA A 178 8.08 7.38 -15.66
CA ALA A 178 9.31 8.09 -15.29
C ALA A 178 10.14 8.61 -16.49
N ARG A 179 9.90 8.09 -17.70
CA ARG A 179 10.56 8.54 -18.94
C ARG A 179 9.79 9.65 -19.67
N GLY A 180 8.58 9.97 -19.21
CA GLY A 180 7.65 10.88 -19.87
C GLY A 180 7.25 12.04 -18.97
N GLN A 181 8.22 12.89 -18.62
CA GLN A 181 8.04 14.32 -18.34
C GLN A 181 9.31 15.07 -18.80
#